data_AF-A0A7S2GIG3-F1
#
_entry.id   AF-A0A7S2GIG3-F1
#
_cell.length_a   1.000
_cell.length_b   1.000
_cell.length_c   1.000
_cell.angle_alpha   90.00
_cell.angle_beta   90.00
_cell.angle_gamma   90.00
#
_symmetry.space_group_name_H-M   'P 1'
#
loop_
_entity.id
_entity.type
_entity.pdbx_description
1 polymer ?
#
loop_
_entity_poly.entity_id
_entity_poly.type
_entity_poly.pdbx_seq_one_letter_code
_entity_poly.pdbx_strand_id
1 'polypeptide(L)'
;MNTYRNLDEAGLLVQFTEIARCHADVFHALSSPYHPQSNYSMTLGLAHELDYWMPDCISEDLKCHVKALANNFGSQTTVAIPAFICNDLVASVKDRYVQAKRHCWGSVEEFPWHLKLAYNSPLDLRLWWSVFSDESL
;
A
#
# COMPACT_ATOMS: atom_id res chain seq x y z
N MET A 1 12.35 1.36 -0.25
CA MET A 1 13.17 2.02 0.80
C MET A 1 13.00 3.53 0.71
N ASN A 2 12.36 4.14 1.71
CA ASN A 2 12.31 5.60 1.79
C ASN A 2 13.63 6.13 2.35
N THR A 3 14.37 6.86 1.52
CA THR A 3 15.42 7.74 2.02
C THR A 3 14.82 9.12 2.22
N TYR A 4 14.95 9.64 3.44
CA TYR A 4 14.35 10.92 3.83
C TYR A 4 15.38 12.02 3.70
N ARG A 5 15.15 12.97 2.78
CA ARG A 5 16.10 14.06 2.52
C ARG A 5 16.24 15.01 3.70
N ASN A 6 15.15 15.30 4.39
CA ASN A 6 15.03 16.31 5.45
C ASN A 6 14.84 15.69 6.84
N LEU A 7 15.42 14.50 7.10
CA LEU A 7 15.26 13.76 8.36
C LEU A 7 15.71 14.56 9.58
N ASP A 8 16.82 15.29 9.44
CA ASP A 8 17.42 16.15 10.46
C ASP A 8 16.54 17.35 10.82
N GLU A 9 15.75 17.85 9.87
CA GLU A 9 14.81 18.96 10.08
C GLU A 9 13.53 18.54 10.83
N ALA A 10 13.27 17.24 10.94
CA ALA A 10 12.05 16.71 11.55
C ALA A 10 12.09 16.74 13.08
N GLY A 11 10.92 16.86 13.73
CA GLY A 11 10.83 16.64 15.18
C GLY A 11 11.17 15.19 15.57
N LEU A 12 11.77 14.98 16.76
CA LEU A 12 12.23 13.66 17.22
C LEU A 12 11.17 12.54 17.12
N LEU A 13 9.90 12.86 17.38
CA LEU A 13 8.81 11.90 17.26
C LEU A 13 8.60 11.43 15.81
N VAL A 14 8.71 12.34 14.85
CA VAL A 14 8.60 12.03 13.43
C VAL A 14 9.81 11.21 12.98
N GLN A 15 11.03 11.63 13.38
CA GLN A 15 12.25 10.89 13.08
C GLN A 15 12.16 9.45 13.57
N PHE A 16 11.80 9.24 14.84
CA PHE A 16 11.66 7.91 15.43
C PHE A 16 10.65 7.05 14.67
N THR A 17 9.48 7.63 14.36
CA THR A 17 8.42 6.92 13.63
C THR A 17 8.88 6.48 12.24
N GLU A 18 9.57 7.35 11.50
CA GLU A 18 10.02 7.03 10.14
C GLU A 18 11.21 6.08 10.12
N ILE A 19 12.14 6.19 11.07
CA ILE A 19 13.24 5.22 11.22
C ILE A 19 12.66 3.83 11.53
N ALA A 20 11.68 3.74 12.44
CA ALA A 20 11.02 2.48 12.75
C ALA A 20 10.30 1.88 11.54
N ARG A 21 9.63 2.70 10.73
CA ARG A 21 9.00 2.26 9.47
C ARG A 21 10.02 1.78 8.45
N CYS A 22 11.12 2.51 8.25
CA CYS A 22 12.19 2.07 7.37
C CYS A 22 12.81 0.75 7.86
N HIS A 23 13.00 0.58 9.16
CA HIS A 23 13.49 -0.68 9.72
C HIS A 23 12.51 -1.83 9.45
N ALA A 24 11.21 -1.62 9.66
CA ALA A 24 10.19 -2.63 9.34
C ALA A 24 10.14 -2.97 7.84
N ASP A 25 10.33 -1.98 6.96
CA ASP A 25 10.39 -2.15 5.50
C ASP A 25 11.63 -2.93 5.07
N VAL A 26 12.79 -2.70 5.69
CA VAL A 26 14.05 -3.40 5.37
C VAL A 26 14.01 -4.85 5.80
N PHE A 27 13.47 -5.13 6.99
CA PHE A 27 13.45 -6.46 7.58
C PHE A 27 12.08 -7.14 7.44
N HIS A 28 11.29 -6.77 6.42
CA HIS A 28 10.00 -7.39 6.17
C HIS A 28 10.17 -8.87 5.82
N ALA A 29 9.22 -9.69 6.25
CA ALA A 29 9.20 -11.11 5.90
C ALA A 29 8.90 -11.26 4.41
N LEU A 30 9.75 -12.01 3.69
CA LEU A 30 9.58 -12.27 2.25
C LEU A 30 8.27 -13.00 1.91
N SER A 31 7.68 -13.70 2.90
CA SER A 31 6.40 -14.39 2.77
C SER A 31 5.19 -13.46 2.88
N SER A 32 5.36 -12.22 3.33
CA SER A 32 4.26 -11.27 3.49
C SER A 32 4.07 -10.43 2.23
N PRO A 33 2.83 -10.22 1.75
CA PRO A 33 2.56 -9.34 0.63
C PRO A 33 3.15 -7.94 0.86
N TYR A 34 3.98 -7.47 -0.07
CA TYR A 34 4.56 -6.13 0.02
C TYR A 34 3.55 -5.06 -0.38
N HIS A 35 3.44 -4.00 0.43
CA HIS A 35 2.56 -2.87 0.16
C HIS A 35 3.40 -1.67 -0.27
N PRO A 36 3.40 -1.31 -1.57
CA PRO A 36 4.38 -0.38 -2.10
C PRO A 36 4.08 1.09 -1.77
N GLN A 37 2.93 1.37 -1.14
CA GLN A 37 2.45 2.71 -0.84
C GLN A 37 2.54 3.59 -2.10
N SER A 38 3.11 4.79 -2.03
CA SER A 38 3.24 5.72 -3.16
C SER A 38 4.52 5.51 -4.01
N ASN A 39 5.35 4.52 -3.70
CA ASN A 39 6.65 4.32 -4.34
C ASN A 39 6.68 3.03 -5.18
N TYR A 40 5.88 2.98 -6.24
CA TYR A 40 5.84 1.86 -7.17
C TYR A 40 5.97 2.33 -8.61
N SER A 41 6.28 1.36 -9.46
CA SER A 41 6.11 1.46 -10.89
C SER A 41 5.22 0.30 -11.33
N MET A 42 4.40 0.54 -12.35
CA MET A 42 3.62 -0.50 -12.99
C MET A 42 3.72 -0.37 -14.51
N THR A 43 3.53 -1.48 -15.22
CA THR A 43 3.45 -1.44 -16.67
C THR A 43 2.17 -0.72 -17.10
N LEU A 44 2.21 0.01 -18.21
CA LEU A 44 1.01 0.68 -18.74
C LEU A 44 -0.08 -0.31 -19.15
N GLY A 45 0.29 -1.53 -19.52
CA GLY A 45 -0.66 -2.61 -19.79
C GLY A 45 -1.48 -2.96 -18.55
N LEU A 46 -0.80 -3.21 -17.42
CA LEU A 46 -1.49 -3.46 -16.15
C LEU A 46 -2.30 -2.23 -15.72
N ALA A 47 -1.76 -1.01 -15.84
CA ALA A 47 -2.51 0.20 -15.52
C ALA A 47 -3.83 0.29 -16.31
N HIS A 48 -3.80 -0.06 -17.59
CA HIS A 48 -4.98 -0.10 -18.45
C HIS A 48 -5.98 -1.20 -18.05
N GLU A 49 -5.50 -2.40 -17.74
CA GLU A 49 -6.33 -3.51 -17.25
C GLU A 49 -7.02 -3.19 -15.92
N LEU A 50 -6.35 -2.40 -15.08
CA LEU A 50 -6.89 -1.93 -13.82
C LEU A 50 -7.79 -0.71 -13.98
N ASP A 51 -8.02 -0.15 -15.18
CA ASP A 51 -8.74 1.12 -15.34
C ASP A 51 -8.11 2.26 -14.49
N TYR A 52 -6.78 2.28 -14.45
CA TYR A 52 -5.95 3.33 -13.83
C TYR A 52 -6.28 3.63 -12.35
N TRP A 53 -5.74 4.75 -11.87
CA TRP A 53 -5.96 5.30 -10.53
C TRP A 53 -7.34 5.93 -10.38
N MET A 54 -7.88 5.88 -9.17
CA MET A 54 -9.13 6.56 -8.85
C MET A 54 -8.83 7.96 -8.31
N PRO A 55 -9.09 9.04 -9.07
CA PRO A 55 -8.73 10.40 -8.65
C PRO A 55 -9.56 10.91 -7.46
N ASP A 56 -10.75 10.33 -7.24
CA ASP A 56 -11.72 10.80 -6.27
C ASP A 56 -11.61 10.11 -4.90
N CYS A 57 -10.50 9.39 -4.65
CA CYS A 57 -10.29 8.68 -3.38
C CYS A 57 -9.03 9.14 -2.66
N ILE A 58 -9.05 9.07 -1.32
CA ILE A 58 -7.94 9.51 -0.48
C ILE A 58 -6.78 8.51 -0.48
N SER A 59 -7.10 7.24 -0.76
CA SER A 59 -6.20 6.08 -0.69
C SER A 59 -6.00 5.47 -2.08
N GLU A 60 -5.75 6.30 -3.11
CA GLU A 60 -5.70 5.83 -4.50
C GLU A 60 -4.63 4.76 -4.74
N ASP A 61 -3.48 4.90 -4.08
CA ASP A 61 -2.38 3.94 -4.14
C ASP A 61 -2.79 2.57 -3.60
N LEU A 62 -3.49 2.55 -2.46
CA LEU A 62 -3.96 1.32 -1.83
C LEU A 62 -5.04 0.65 -2.68
N LYS A 63 -5.99 1.42 -3.23
CA LYS A 63 -6.99 0.87 -4.18
C LYS A 63 -6.32 0.28 -5.40
N CYS A 64 -5.32 0.95 -5.94
CA CYS A 64 -4.60 0.47 -7.12
C CYS A 64 -3.93 -0.88 -6.82
N HIS A 65 -3.26 -1.01 -5.67
CA HIS A 65 -2.69 -2.27 -5.21
C HIS A 65 -3.75 -3.37 -5.04
N VAL A 66 -4.88 -3.08 -4.39
CA VAL A 66 -5.93 -4.09 -4.19
C VAL A 66 -6.63 -4.46 -5.50
N LYS A 67 -6.82 -3.51 -6.43
CA LYS A 67 -7.30 -3.81 -7.79
C LYS A 67 -6.34 -4.75 -8.51
N ALA A 68 -5.03 -4.53 -8.38
CA ALA A 68 -4.01 -5.43 -8.95
C ALA A 68 -4.14 -6.84 -8.35
N LEU A 69 -4.20 -6.96 -7.02
CA LEU A 69 -4.42 -8.25 -6.36
C LEU A 69 -5.70 -8.93 -6.87
N ALA A 70 -6.82 -8.23 -6.88
CA ALA A 70 -8.11 -8.78 -7.33
C ALA A 70 -8.10 -9.20 -8.80
N ASN A 71 -7.46 -8.41 -9.67
CA ASN A 71 -7.30 -8.73 -11.09
C ASN A 71 -6.45 -9.99 -11.32
N ASN A 72 -5.46 -10.24 -10.45
CA ASN A 72 -4.63 -11.44 -10.49
C ASN A 72 -5.08 -12.51 -9.47
N PHE A 73 -6.39 -12.63 -9.27
CA PHE A 73 -7.03 -13.64 -8.41
C PHE A 73 -6.62 -13.64 -6.94
N GLY A 74 -5.90 -12.64 -6.43
CA GLY A 74 -5.38 -12.56 -5.06
C GLY A 74 -3.88 -12.87 -4.94
N SER A 75 -3.23 -13.26 -6.03
CA SER A 75 -1.78 -13.51 -6.07
C SER A 75 -0.99 -12.27 -5.70
N GLN A 76 0.24 -12.46 -5.21
CA GLN A 76 1.18 -11.37 -4.98
C GLN A 76 1.52 -10.66 -6.31
N THR A 77 1.01 -9.45 -6.49
CA THR A 77 1.24 -8.63 -7.70
C THR A 77 2.34 -7.61 -7.55
N THR A 78 2.90 -7.47 -6.35
CA THR A 78 3.92 -6.49 -6.02
C THR A 78 5.19 -7.20 -5.56
N VAL A 79 6.32 -6.81 -6.13
CA VAL A 79 7.65 -7.28 -5.72
C VAL A 79 8.42 -6.08 -5.17
N ALA A 80 9.02 -6.24 -3.99
CA ALA A 80 9.89 -5.23 -3.41
C ALA A 80 11.23 -5.20 -4.15
N ILE A 81 11.54 -4.07 -4.79
CA ILE A 81 12.83 -3.84 -5.45
C ILE A 81 13.59 -2.78 -4.64
N PRO A 82 14.84 -3.06 -4.19
CA PRO A 82 15.69 -2.04 -3.60
C PRO A 82 15.93 -0.91 -4.61
N ALA A 83 15.35 0.25 -4.32
CA ALA A 83 15.49 1.45 -5.12
C ALA A 83 15.84 2.64 -4.20
N PHE A 84 16.67 3.53 -4.72
CA PHE A 84 17.01 4.78 -4.04
C PHE A 84 15.94 5.82 -4.35
N ILE A 85 15.08 6.10 -3.37
CA ILE A 85 13.97 7.05 -3.52
C ILE A 85 14.09 8.10 -2.42
N CYS A 86 14.40 9.32 -2.83
CA CYS A 86 14.53 10.49 -1.95
C CYS A 86 13.16 11.16 -1.76
N ASN A 87 12.46 10.80 -0.69
CA ASN A 87 11.20 11.43 -0.32
C ASN A 87 11.42 12.52 0.73
N ASP A 88 10.65 13.60 0.63
CA ASP A 88 10.55 14.58 1.71
C ASP A 88 9.54 14.07 2.75
N LEU A 89 9.89 14.19 4.03
CA LEU A 89 8.99 13.87 5.13
C LEU A 89 8.28 15.13 5.65
N VAL A 90 7.23 14.88 6.41
CA VAL A 90 6.46 15.90 7.09
C VAL A 90 7.13 16.25 8.42
N ALA A 91 7.90 17.35 8.46
CA ALA A 91 8.77 17.69 9.59
C ALA A 91 8.01 18.02 10.89
N SER A 92 6.82 18.63 10.79
CA SER A 92 6.04 19.08 11.94
C SER A 92 5.09 18.01 12.47
N VAL A 93 4.94 17.93 13.80
CA VAL A 93 3.98 17.01 14.44
C VAL A 93 2.54 17.32 14.03
N LYS A 94 2.21 18.59 13.83
CA LYS A 94 0.88 19.04 13.40
C LYS A 94 0.54 18.48 12.03
N ASP A 95 1.43 18.65 11.05
CA ASP A 95 1.20 18.17 9.69
C ASP A 95 1.24 16.64 9.65
N ARG A 96 2.09 16.02 10.49
CA ARG A 96 2.10 14.57 10.66
C ARG A 96 0.76 14.05 11.18
N TYR A 97 0.15 14.75 12.13
CA TYR A 97 -1.19 14.42 12.62
C TYR A 97 -2.25 14.56 11.52
N VAL A 98 -2.19 15.62 10.70
CA VAL A 98 -3.10 15.79 9.55
C VAL A 98 -2.94 14.65 8.55
N GLN A 99 -1.70 14.25 8.25
CA GLN A 99 -1.40 13.12 7.38
C GLN A 99 -1.94 11.81 7.95
N ALA A 100 -1.70 11.53 9.24
CA ALA A 100 -2.24 10.34 9.90
C ALA A 100 -3.78 10.31 9.88
N LYS A 101 -4.42 11.45 10.17
CA LYS A 101 -5.88 11.58 10.09
C LYS A 101 -6.39 11.26 8.67
N ARG A 102 -5.70 11.75 7.64
CA ARG A 102 -6.03 11.46 6.24
C ARG A 102 -5.93 9.97 5.94
N HIS A 103 -4.87 9.30 6.41
CA HIS A 103 -4.72 7.84 6.25
C HIS A 103 -5.82 7.04 6.95
N CYS A 104 -6.22 7.44 8.17
CA CYS A 104 -7.34 6.81 8.86
C CYS A 104 -8.65 7.00 8.08
N TRP A 105 -8.87 8.17 7.48
CA TRP A 105 -10.05 8.43 6.66
C TRP A 105 -10.06 7.64 5.35
N GLY A 106 -8.92 7.51 4.68
CA GLY A 106 -8.76 6.59 3.56
C GLY A 106 -9.09 5.13 3.95
N SER A 107 -8.64 4.69 5.13
CA SER A 107 -8.95 3.33 5.62
C SER A 107 -10.45 3.10 5.84
N VAL A 108 -11.19 4.11 6.30
CA VAL A 108 -12.65 4.05 6.45
C VAL A 108 -13.35 4.06 5.09
N GLU A 109 -12.81 4.80 4.12
CA GLU A 109 -13.31 4.83 2.74
C GLU A 109 -13.13 3.49 2.01
N GLU A 110 -12.01 2.79 2.26
CA GLU A 110 -11.73 1.48 1.66
C GLU A 110 -12.71 0.39 2.07
N PHE A 111 -13.17 0.42 3.33
CA PHE A 111 -13.95 -0.67 3.88
C PHE A 111 -15.25 -0.95 3.10
N PRO A 112 -16.10 0.05 2.78
CA PRO A 112 -17.25 -0.14 1.89
C PRO A 112 -16.87 -0.63 0.48
N TRP A 113 -15.73 -0.21 -0.05
CA TRP A 113 -15.27 -0.63 -1.38
C TRP A 113 -14.88 -2.12 -1.38
N HIS A 114 -14.15 -2.58 -0.37
CA HIS A 114 -13.85 -4.01 -0.18
C HIS A 114 -15.12 -4.84 0.01
N LEU A 115 -16.10 -4.35 0.77
CA LEU A 115 -17.39 -5.03 0.91
C LEU A 115 -18.12 -5.14 -0.43
N LYS A 116 -18.14 -4.06 -1.22
CA LYS A 116 -18.76 -4.06 -2.55
C LYS A 116 -18.04 -5.01 -3.50
N LEU A 117 -16.71 -5.06 -3.45
CA LEU A 117 -15.91 -5.99 -4.23
C LEU A 117 -16.25 -7.44 -3.84
N ALA A 118 -16.27 -7.76 -2.54
CA ALA A 118 -16.64 -9.09 -2.06
C ALA A 118 -18.07 -9.50 -2.42
N TYR A 119 -19.03 -8.57 -2.33
CA TYR A 119 -20.44 -8.84 -2.64
C TYR A 119 -20.68 -9.06 -4.14
N ASN A 120 -20.02 -8.29 -5.01
CA ASN A 120 -20.21 -8.39 -6.47
C ASN A 120 -19.21 -9.33 -7.15
N SER A 121 -18.23 -9.85 -6.41
CA SER A 121 -17.25 -10.75 -6.98
C SER A 121 -17.92 -12.04 -7.39
N PRO A 122 -17.76 -12.48 -8.66
CA PRO A 122 -18.17 -13.82 -9.07
C PRO A 122 -17.25 -14.92 -8.51
N LEU A 123 -16.19 -14.54 -7.78
CA LEU A 123 -15.27 -15.48 -7.14
C LEU A 123 -16.02 -16.24 -6.04
N ASP A 124 -16.10 -17.56 -6.21
CA ASP A 124 -16.45 -18.45 -5.12
C ASP A 124 -15.36 -18.31 -4.04
N LEU A 125 -15.69 -17.59 -2.96
CA LEU A 125 -14.79 -17.32 -1.84
C LEU A 125 -14.20 -18.60 -1.23
N ARG A 126 -14.83 -19.76 -1.40
CA ARG A 126 -14.30 -21.06 -0.95
C ARG A 126 -13.16 -21.55 -1.85
N LEU A 127 -13.33 -21.40 -3.16
CA LEU A 127 -12.31 -21.71 -4.16
C LEU A 127 -11.13 -20.74 -4.04
N TRP A 128 -11.42 -19.47 -3.83
CA TRP A 128 -10.43 -18.43 -3.52
C TRP A 128 -9.62 -18.79 -2.27
N TRP A 129 -10.30 -19.09 -1.16
CA TRP A 129 -9.64 -19.51 0.08
C TRP A 129 -8.78 -20.76 -0.10
N SER A 130 -9.23 -21.74 -0.90
CA SER A 130 -8.47 -22.97 -1.16
C SER A 130 -7.16 -22.76 -1.94
N VAL A 131 -7.14 -21.80 -2.86
CA VAL A 131 -5.93 -21.44 -3.63
C VAL A 131 -4.91 -20.75 -2.72
N PHE A 132 -5.36 -19.80 -1.89
CA PHE A 132 -4.44 -19.05 -1.01
C PHE A 132 -4.02 -19.80 0.26
N SER A 133 -4.77 -20.82 0.68
CA SER A 133 -4.29 -21.70 1.75
C SER A 133 -3.09 -22.55 1.33
N ASP A 134 -3.00 -22.92 0.05
CA ASP A 134 -1.87 -23.71 -0.48
C ASP A 134 -0.63 -22.86 -0.81
N GLU A 135 -0.80 -21.58 -1.17
CA GLU A 135 0.32 -20.64 -1.39
C GLU A 135 1.03 -20.18 -0.11
N SER A 136 0.54 -20.59 1.07
CA SER A 136 1.12 -20.23 2.38
C SER A 136 2.18 -21.21 2.91
N LEU A 137 2.73 -22.07 2.05
CA LEU A 137 3.80 -23.04 2.34
C LEU A 137 5.20 -22.56 1.91
#